data_AF-A0A8S4A172-F1
#
_entry.id   AF-A0A8S4A172-F1
#
_cell.length_a   1.000
_cell.length_b   1.000
_cell.length_c   1.000
_cell.angle_alpha   90.00
_cell.angle_beta   90.00
_cell.angle_gamma   90.00
#
_symmetry.space_group_name_H-M   'P 1'
#
loop_
_entity.id
_entity.type
_entity.pdbx_description
1 polymer ?
#
loop_
_entity_poly.entity_id
_entity_poly.type
_entity_poly.pdbx_seq_one_letter_code
_entity_poly.pdbx_strand_id
1 'polypeptide(L)' 'SLMQKKLHKFGLAQLANLCPETAEEAKSFIPSLDERFEDDELQQILDDIKTKRSFQY' A
#
# COMPACT_ATOMS: atom_id res chain seq x y z
N SER A 1 -16.34 6.36 11.27
CA SER A 1 -15.27 6.37 12.29
C SER A 1 -14.05 7.09 11.75
N LEU A 2 -13.50 8.08 12.48
CA LEU A 2 -12.30 8.83 12.08
C LEU A 2 -11.06 7.93 11.89
N MET A 3 -11.05 6.77 12.56
CA MET A 3 -9.97 5.78 12.48
C MET A 3 -9.89 5.08 11.12
N GLN A 4 -11.01 4.84 10.42
CA GLN A 4 -11.00 4.23 9.09
C GLN A 4 -10.29 5.13 8.05
N LYS A 5 -10.49 6.45 8.12
CA LYS A 5 -9.81 7.43 7.25
C LYS A 5 -8.32 7.59 7.60
N LYS A 6 -7.94 7.45 8.87
CA LYS A 6 -6.52 7.46 9.29
C LYS A 6 -5.80 6.16 8.92
N LEU A 7 -6.48 5.02 8.99
CA LEU A 7 -5.94 3.72 8.56
C LEU A 7 -5.60 3.72 7.07
N HIS A 8 -6.45 4.32 6.22
CA HIS A 8 -6.12 4.51 4.80
C HIS A 8 -4.81 5.28 4.60
N LYS A 9 -4.60 6.38 5.34
CA LYS A 9 -3.35 7.16 5.25
C LYS A 9 -2.15 6.42 5.83
N PHE A 10 -2.33 5.65 6.89
CA PHE A 10 -1.24 4.92 7.53
C PHE A 10 -0.75 3.76 6.68
N GLY A 11 -1.66 2.94 6.13
CA GLY A 11 -1.31 1.88 5.19
C GLY A 11 -0.57 2.41 3.98
N LEU A 12 -1.11 3.43 3.30
CA LEU A 12 -0.46 4.07 2.14
C LEU A 12 0.90 4.68 2.48
N ALA A 13 1.05 5.34 3.63
CA ALA A 13 2.34 5.89 4.06
C ALA A 13 3.37 4.78 4.34
N GLN A 14 2.94 3.67 4.95
CA GLN A 14 3.81 2.52 5.17
C GLN A 14 4.19 1.83 3.87
N LEU A 15 3.28 1.69 2.90
CA LEU A 15 3.59 1.17 1.57
C LEU A 15 4.59 2.08 0.84
N ALA A 16 4.45 3.40 0.93
CA ALA A 16 5.40 4.34 0.33
C ALA A 16 6.78 4.32 1.03
N ASN A 17 6.83 4.09 2.34
CA ASN A 17 8.07 4.01 3.10
C ASN A 17 8.81 2.68 2.89
N LEU A 18 8.08 1.56 2.97
CA LEU A 18 8.63 0.21 2.86
C LEU A 18 8.88 -0.21 1.40
N CYS A 19 8.18 0.41 0.45
CA CYS A 19 8.29 0.14 -0.98
C CYS A 19 8.26 -1.36 -1.34
N PRO A 20 7.28 -2.14 -0.85
CA PRO A 20 7.20 -3.56 -1.15
C PRO A 20 7.04 -3.78 -2.66
N GLU A 21 7.64 -4.86 -3.17
CA GLU A 21 7.61 -5.14 -4.59
C GLU A 21 6.28 -5.78 -5.00
N THR A 22 5.71 -6.59 -4.12
CA THR A 22 4.49 -7.38 -4.38
C THR A 22 3.39 -7.14 -3.34
N ALA A 23 2.15 -7.41 -3.71
CA ALA A 23 1.00 -7.43 -2.80
C ALA A 23 1.24 -8.37 -1.60
N GLU A 24 1.88 -9.52 -1.83
CA GLU A 24 2.19 -10.51 -0.80
C GLU A 24 3.17 -9.96 0.26
N GLU A 25 4.23 -9.25 -0.16
CA GLU A 25 5.12 -8.55 0.77
C GLU A 25 4.39 -7.45 1.54
N ALA A 26 3.56 -6.66 0.86
CA ALA A 26 2.77 -5.61 1.48
C ALA A 26 1.83 -6.17 2.57
N LYS A 27 1.20 -7.32 2.32
CA LYS A 27 0.36 -8.05 3.29
C LYS A 27 1.17 -8.64 4.44
N SER A 28 2.37 -9.15 4.17
CA SER A 28 3.28 -9.63 5.21
C SER A 28 3.67 -8.52 6.20
N PHE A 29 3.94 -7.30 5.70
CA PHE A 29 4.22 -6.14 6.54
C PHE A 29 2.97 -5.56 7.22
N ILE A 30 1.83 -5.58 6.53
CA ILE A 30 0.59 -4.96 6.99
C ILE A 30 -0.56 -5.95 6.78
N PRO A 31 -0.74 -6.93 7.69
CA PRO A 31 -1.76 -7.97 7.54
C PRO A 31 -3.19 -7.41 7.47
N SER A 32 -3.42 -6.20 8.01
CA SER A 32 -4.71 -5.51 7.87
C SER A 32 -5.06 -5.07 6.44
N LEU A 33 -4.13 -5.17 5.48
CA LEU A 33 -4.40 -4.98 4.06
C LEU A 33 -5.04 -6.21 3.44
N ASP A 34 -4.74 -7.41 3.94
CA ASP A 34 -5.28 -8.67 3.42
C ASP A 34 -6.80 -8.73 3.57
N GLU A 35 -7.32 -8.26 4.71
CA GLU A 35 -8.76 -8.16 4.95
C GLU A 35 -9.44 -6.99 4.20
N ARG A 36 -8.68 -6.13 3.53
CA ARG A 36 -9.18 -4.87 2.95
C ARG A 36 -9.03 -4.75 1.44
N PHE A 37 -8.02 -5.39 0.87
CA PHE A 37 -7.65 -5.27 -0.54
C PHE A 37 -7.36 -6.65 -1.11
N GLU A 38 -7.90 -6.89 -2.29
CA GLU A 38 -7.48 -8.02 -3.12
C GLU A 38 -6.05 -7.82 -3.62
N ASP A 39 -5.36 -8.91 -3.93
CA ASP A 39 -3.96 -8.87 -4.38
C ASP A 39 -3.78 -8.01 -5.64
N ASP A 40 -4.69 -8.12 -6.60
CA ASP A 40 -4.67 -7.35 -7.84
C ASP A 40 -4.83 -5.83 -7.57
N GLU A 41 -5.74 -5.47 -6.67
CA GLU A 41 -5.98 -4.06 -6.32
C GLU A 41 -4.77 -3.47 -5.57
N LEU A 42 -4.18 -4.25 -4.66
CA LEU A 42 -3.00 -3.85 -3.92
C LEU A 42 -1.78 -3.71 -4.83
N GLN A 43 -1.59 -4.63 -5.78
CA GLN A 43 -0.51 -4.57 -6.76
C GLN A 43 -0.61 -3.33 -7.65
N GLN A 44 -1.83 -3.01 -8.11
CA GLN A 44 -2.08 -1.79 -8.89
C GLN A 44 -1.70 -0.52 -8.10
N ILE A 45 -2.02 -0.47 -6.80
CA ILE A 45 -1.65 0.66 -5.92
C ILE A 45 -0.13 0.75 -5.77
N LEU A 46 0.56 -0.38 -5.60
CA LEU A 46 2.01 -0.42 -5.48
C LEU A 46 2.70 0.09 -6.75
N ASP A 47 2.23 -0.33 -7.91
CA ASP A 47 2.76 0.13 -9.19
C ASP A 47 2.53 1.63 -9.37
N ASP A 48 1.34 2.13 -9.01
CA ASP A 48 1.02 3.56 -9.01
C ASP A 48 1.96 4.38 -8.12
N ILE A 49 2.30 3.87 -6.94
CA ILE A 49 3.23 4.50 -6.00
C ILE A 49 4.66 4.51 -6.57
N LYS A 50 5.12 3.38 -7.13
CA LYS A 50 6.44 3.26 -7.76
C LYS A 50 6.57 4.21 -8.95
N THR A 51 5.56 4.25 -9.82
CA THR A 51 5.51 5.17 -10.96
C THR A 51 5.59 6.62 -10.48
N LYS A 52 4.76 7.04 -9.51
CA LYS A 52 4.79 8.41 -8.98
C LYS A 52 6.13 8.77 -8.32
N ARG A 53 6.77 7.83 -7.62
CA ARG A 53 8.11 8.04 -7.03
C ARG A 53 9.18 8.19 -8.11
N SER A 54 9.10 7.41 -9.18
CA SER A 54 10.04 7.47 -10.30
C SER A 54 9.87 8.75 -11.16
N PHE A 55 8.66 9.31 -11.24
CA PHE A 55 8.40 10.59 -11.92
C PHE A 55 8.87 11.83 -11.14
N GLN A 56 9.18 11.69 -9.84
CA GLN A 56 9.71 12.77 -9.00
C GLN A 56 11.25 12.91 -9.07
N TYR A 57 11.93 12.08 -9.87
CA TYR A 57 13.38 12.12 -10.10
C TYR A 57 13.73 12.62 -11.51
#